data_AF-A0A2V7KQX2-F1
#
_entry.id   AF-A0A2V7KQX2-F1
#
_cell.length_a   1.000
_cell.length_b   1.000
_cell.length_c   1.000
_cell.angle_alpha   90.00
_cell.angle_beta   90.00
_cell.angle_gamma   90.00
#
_symmetry.space_group_name_H-M   'P 1'
#
loop_
_entity.id
_entity.type
_entity.pdbx_description
1 polymer ?
#
loop_
_entity_poly.entity_id
_entity_poly.type
_entity_poly.pdbx_seq_one_letter_code
_entity_poly.pdbx_strand_id
1 'polypeptide(L)'
;DDMSAQAVALRALKEIEFDRATGKLSDTDYEQLKAKYTAEALAAMRGERTSYVVRRTSELPAPARRTTHDARCLQHGPRPEKDAQFCSDCGRRLGNAPGYCTRCGSTLQNDARYCNACGARVAA
;
A
#
# COMPACT_ATOMS: atom_id res chain seq x y z
N ASP A 1 -1.44 -34.07 2.19
CA ASP A 1 -2.09 -33.22 3.20
C ASP A 1 -1.16 -32.11 3.63
N ASP A 2 -1.47 -30.87 3.23
CA ASP A 2 -0.84 -29.69 3.81
C ASP A 2 -1.42 -29.51 5.22
N MET A 3 -0.75 -30.09 6.22
CA MET A 3 -1.16 -30.05 7.63
C MET A 3 -0.84 -28.69 8.26
N SER A 4 -1.19 -27.59 7.57
CA SER A 4 -1.03 -26.25 8.14
C SER A 4 -1.97 -26.09 9.33
N ALA A 5 -1.45 -25.50 10.41
CA ALA A 5 -2.22 -25.22 11.62
C ALA A 5 -3.47 -24.39 11.32
N GLN A 6 -3.40 -23.57 10.28
CA GLN A 6 -4.55 -22.86 9.72
C GLN A 6 -5.65 -23.79 9.19
N ALA A 7 -5.30 -24.81 8.38
CA ALA A 7 -6.27 -25.75 7.82
C ALA A 7 -7.00 -26.55 8.92
N VAL A 8 -6.27 -26.94 9.97
CA VAL A 8 -6.83 -27.64 11.13
C VAL A 8 -7.83 -26.76 11.89
N ALA A 9 -7.47 -25.50 12.18
CA ALA A 9 -8.35 -24.58 12.89
C ALA A 9 -9.61 -24.23 12.08
N LEU A 10 -9.49 -24.07 10.76
CA LEU A 10 -10.65 -23.82 9.89
C LEU A 10 -11.59 -25.02 9.77
N ARG A 11 -11.05 -26.25 9.79
CA ARG A 11 -11.86 -27.46 9.83
C ARG A 11 -12.63 -27.56 11.15
N ALA A 12 -11.96 -27.29 12.27
CA ALA A 12 -12.61 -27.29 13.59
C ALA A 12 -13.76 -26.28 13.66
N LEU A 13 -13.59 -25.07 13.09
CA LEU A 13 -14.67 -24.07 13.01
C LEU A 13 -15.89 -24.56 12.22
N LYS A 14 -15.68 -25.28 11.12
CA LYS A 14 -16.77 -25.85 10.31
C LYS A 14 -17.49 -26.99 11.04
N GLU A 15 -16.76 -27.81 11.79
CA GLU A 15 -17.35 -28.92 12.56
C GLU A 15 -18.24 -28.38 13.71
N ILE A 16 -17.77 -27.41 14.50
CA ILE A 16 -18.60 -26.84 15.58
C ILE A 16 -19.84 -26.09 15.07
N GLU A 17 -19.77 -25.50 13.87
CA GLU A 17 -20.91 -24.83 13.25
C GLU A 17 -21.96 -25.85 12.79
N PHE A 18 -21.49 -27.00 12.31
CA PHE A 18 -22.36 -28.13 12.01
C PHE A 18 -22.98 -28.75 13.28
N ASP A 19 -22.21 -28.91 14.36
CA ASP A 19 -22.74 -29.40 15.64
C ASP A 19 -23.78 -28.45 16.26
N ARG A 20 -23.61 -27.12 16.10
CA ARG A 20 -24.65 -26.14 16.44
C ARG A 20 -25.89 -26.30 15.56
N ALA A 21 -25.72 -26.40 14.24
CA ALA A 21 -26.84 -26.56 13.30
C ALA A 21 -27.62 -27.86 13.53
N THR A 22 -26.96 -28.90 14.03
CA THR A 22 -27.57 -30.19 14.38
C THR A 22 -28.08 -30.26 15.83
N GLY A 23 -27.94 -29.17 16.60
CA GLY A 23 -28.44 -29.07 17.97
C GLY A 23 -27.64 -29.84 19.02
N LYS A 24 -26.42 -30.30 18.68
CA LYS A 24 -25.50 -30.97 19.61
C LYS A 24 -24.75 -30.01 20.53
N LEU A 25 -24.73 -28.73 20.16
CA LEU A 25 -24.00 -27.68 20.86
C LEU A 25 -24.95 -26.52 21.19
N SER A 26 -24.90 -26.06 22.43
CA SER A 26 -25.64 -24.87 22.87
C SER A 26 -24.99 -23.60 22.30
N ASP A 27 -25.74 -22.52 22.14
CA ASP A 27 -25.19 -21.24 21.66
C ASP A 27 -24.02 -20.74 22.53
N THR A 28 -24.10 -20.92 23.84
CA THR A 28 -23.06 -20.52 24.80
C THR A 28 -21.77 -21.32 24.63
N ASP A 29 -21.88 -22.63 24.39
CA ASP A 29 -20.71 -23.50 24.15
C ASP A 29 -20.11 -23.25 22.76
N TYR A 30 -20.97 -22.96 21.76
CA TYR A 30 -20.54 -22.59 20.42
C TYR A 30 -19.72 -21.30 20.42
N GLU A 31 -20.16 -20.26 21.14
CA GLU A 31 -19.43 -18.99 21.19
C GLU A 31 -18.03 -19.16 21.81
N GLN A 32 -17.91 -19.95 22.88
CA GLN A 32 -16.62 -20.25 23.52
C GLN A 32 -15.69 -21.03 22.60
N LEU A 33 -16.18 -22.10 21.96
CA LEU A 33 -15.36 -22.89 21.03
C LEU A 33 -14.97 -22.08 19.80
N LYS A 34 -15.90 -21.29 19.24
CA LYS A 34 -15.64 -20.40 18.12
C LYS A 34 -14.56 -19.37 18.47
N ALA A 35 -14.64 -18.72 19.63
CA ALA A 35 -13.63 -17.76 20.06
C ALA A 35 -12.24 -18.39 20.17
N LYS A 36 -12.15 -19.62 20.70
CA LYS A 36 -10.91 -20.37 20.81
C LYS A 36 -10.30 -20.70 19.44
N TYR A 37 -11.06 -21.36 18.56
CA TYR A 37 -10.54 -21.78 17.26
C TYR A 37 -10.28 -20.60 16.30
N THR A 38 -11.05 -19.51 16.41
CA THR A 38 -10.74 -18.28 15.65
C THR A 38 -9.45 -17.63 16.13
N ALA A 39 -9.17 -17.60 17.44
CA ALA A 39 -7.89 -17.12 17.96
C ALA A 39 -6.72 -17.98 17.47
N GLU A 40 -6.87 -19.31 17.46
CA GLU A 40 -5.85 -20.23 16.96
C GLU A 40 -5.60 -20.07 15.45
N ALA A 41 -6.67 -19.94 14.64
CA ALA A 41 -6.56 -19.69 13.20
C ALA A 41 -5.84 -18.36 12.90
N LEU A 42 -6.17 -17.30 13.63
CA LEU A 42 -5.52 -16.00 13.48
C LEU A 42 -4.05 -16.03 13.92
N ALA A 43 -3.73 -16.77 14.98
CA ALA A 43 -2.35 -16.95 15.44
C ALA A 43 -1.50 -17.69 14.39
N ALA A 44 -2.03 -18.76 13.79
CA ALA A 44 -1.36 -19.49 12.71
C ALA A 44 -1.07 -18.60 11.49
N MET A 45 -2.06 -17.82 11.04
CA MET A 45 -1.88 -16.87 9.93
C MET A 45 -0.84 -15.78 10.23
N ARG A 46 -0.77 -15.29 11.49
CA ARG A 46 0.24 -14.29 11.90
C ARG A 46 1.63 -14.91 11.98
N GLY A 47 1.76 -16.16 12.42
CA GLY A 47 3.03 -16.89 12.47
C GLY A 47 3.64 -17.12 11.08
N GLU A 48 2.85 -17.57 10.11
CA GLU A 48 3.27 -17.71 8.70
C GLU A 48 3.53 -16.36 8.03
N ARG A 49 2.78 -15.31 8.39
CA ARG A 49 3.06 -13.96 7.87
C ARG A 49 4.32 -13.35 8.47
N THR A 50 4.68 -13.69 9.71
CA THR A 50 5.95 -13.28 10.34
C THR A 50 7.14 -13.95 9.66
N SER A 51 7.07 -15.22 9.26
CA SER A 51 8.19 -15.86 8.55
C SER A 51 8.44 -15.25 7.17
N TYR A 52 7.40 -14.73 6.50
CA TYR A 52 7.55 -13.98 5.25
C TYR A 52 8.06 -12.53 5.46
N VAL A 53 7.70 -11.87 6.56
CA VAL A 53 8.10 -10.48 6.87
C VAL A 53 9.50 -10.40 7.48
N VAL A 54 9.94 -11.41 8.24
CA VAL A 54 11.29 -11.47 8.83
C VAL A 54 12.37 -11.63 7.75
N ARG A 55 12.08 -12.29 6.62
CA ARG A 55 12.98 -12.29 5.44
C ARG A 55 13.10 -10.94 4.72
N ARG A 56 12.28 -9.94 5.07
CA ARG A 56 12.27 -8.60 4.45
C ARG A 56 12.65 -7.48 5.43
N THR A 57 12.83 -7.75 6.72
CA THR A 57 12.98 -6.70 7.74
C THR A 57 14.30 -6.74 8.53
N SER A 58 15.28 -7.53 8.09
CA SER A 58 16.65 -7.47 8.61
C SER A 58 17.51 -6.35 8.01
N GLU A 59 16.92 -5.42 7.26
CA GLU A 59 17.60 -4.25 6.69
C GLU A 59 16.87 -2.97 7.07
N LEU A 60 16.93 -2.58 8.35
CA LEU A 60 16.60 -1.22 8.76
C LEU A 60 17.89 -0.38 8.73
N PRO A 61 18.13 0.43 7.68
CA PRO A 61 19.14 1.48 7.77
C PRO A 61 18.68 2.56 8.76
N ALA A 62 19.66 3.09 9.49
CA ALA A 62 19.61 4.26 10.37
C ALA A 62 18.77 5.42 9.79
N PRO A 63 18.29 6.39 10.61
CA PRO A 63 17.47 7.49 10.12
C PRO A 63 18.26 8.38 9.17
N ALA A 64 18.28 7.98 7.90
CA ALA A 64 18.76 8.78 6.80
C ALA A 64 17.87 10.02 6.76
N ARG A 65 18.50 11.17 6.95
CA ARG A 65 17.97 12.50 6.69
C ARG A 65 17.02 12.41 5.49
N ARG A 66 15.73 12.56 5.74
CA ARG A 66 14.69 12.56 4.70
C ARG A 66 14.94 13.78 3.82
N THR A 67 15.71 13.62 2.76
CA THR A 67 15.56 14.48 1.59
C THR A 67 14.31 13.97 0.89
N THR A 68 13.15 14.39 1.39
CA THR A 68 11.92 14.28 0.62
C THR A 68 12.18 15.08 -0.65
N HIS A 69 12.31 14.38 -1.78
CA HIS A 69 12.17 15.04 -3.06
C HIS A 69 10.70 15.42 -3.16
N ASP A 70 10.40 16.61 -2.63
CA ASP A 70 9.06 17.15 -2.63
C ASP A 70 8.69 17.45 -4.08
N ALA A 71 7.88 16.59 -4.69
CA ALA A 71 7.18 16.96 -5.90
C ALA A 71 6.34 18.21 -5.56
N ARG A 72 6.82 19.39 -5.95
CA ARG A 72 6.21 20.69 -5.61
C ARG A 72 5.59 21.28 -6.86
N CYS A 73 4.30 21.57 -6.78
CA CYS A 73 3.64 22.41 -7.75
C CYS A 73 3.94 23.88 -7.41
N LEU A 74 4.38 24.68 -8.39
CA LEU A 74 4.56 26.12 -8.18
C LEU A 74 3.25 26.85 -7.83
N GLN A 75 2.08 26.28 -8.18
CA GLN A 75 0.78 26.87 -7.93
C GLN A 75 0.11 26.36 -6.65
N HIS A 76 0.23 25.06 -6.35
CA HIS A 76 -0.50 24.39 -5.25
C HIS A 76 0.42 23.88 -4.13
N GLY A 77 1.73 24.12 -4.22
CA GLY A 77 2.69 23.75 -3.19
C GLY A 77 3.08 22.26 -3.19
N PRO A 78 3.60 21.75 -2.05
CA PRO A 78 4.11 20.38 -1.96
C PRO A 78 3.02 19.34 -2.16
N ARG A 79 3.39 18.20 -2.74
CA ARG A 79 2.52 17.04 -2.85
C ARG A 79 2.79 16.04 -1.73
N PRO A 80 1.75 15.52 -1.08
CA PRO A 80 1.89 14.47 -0.08
C PRO A 80 2.50 13.19 -0.69
N GLU A 81 2.28 12.96 -1.98
CA GLU A 81 2.85 11.84 -2.71
C GLU A 81 4.28 12.16 -3.18
N LYS A 82 5.26 11.49 -2.57
CA LYS A 82 6.70 11.66 -2.87
C LYS A 82 7.09 11.34 -4.32
N ASP A 83 6.31 10.50 -5.00
CA ASP A 83 6.54 10.06 -6.38
C ASP A 83 5.52 10.68 -7.36
N ALA A 84 4.84 11.76 -6.97
CA ALA A 84 3.87 12.43 -7.82
C ALA A 84 4.53 12.95 -9.10
N GLN A 85 4.18 12.33 -10.22
CA GLN A 85 4.54 12.84 -11.55
C GLN A 85 3.66 14.02 -11.97
N PHE A 86 2.47 14.17 -11.40
CA PHE A 86 1.52 15.23 -11.72
C PHE A 86 0.93 15.83 -10.44
N CYS A 87 0.52 17.09 -10.51
CA CYS A 87 -0.18 17.77 -9.44
C CYS A 87 -1.63 17.27 -9.37
N SER A 88 -2.03 16.71 -8.23
CA SER A 88 -3.40 16.22 -8.00
C SER A 88 -4.48 17.31 -8.07
N ASP A 89 -4.12 18.59 -7.87
CA ASP A 89 -5.06 19.73 -7.95
C ASP A 89 -5.24 20.29 -9.38
N CYS A 90 -4.20 20.24 -10.22
CA CYS A 90 -4.24 20.93 -11.52
C CYS A 90 -3.72 20.13 -12.71
N GLY A 91 -3.31 18.88 -12.51
CA GLY A 91 -2.83 17.97 -13.54
C GLY A 91 -1.47 18.32 -14.16
N ARG A 92 -0.79 19.39 -13.72
CA ARG A 92 0.53 19.76 -14.26
C ARG A 92 1.61 18.76 -13.83
N ARG A 93 2.49 18.40 -14.76
CA ARG A 93 3.63 17.51 -14.47
C ARG A 93 4.60 18.17 -13.48
N LEU A 94 5.07 17.38 -12.52
CA LEU A 94 6.04 17.78 -11.50
C LEU A 94 7.40 17.17 -11.84
N GLY A 95 8.46 17.96 -11.75
CA GLY A 95 9.82 17.54 -12.04
C GLY A 95 10.28 17.82 -13.48
N ASN A 96 11.54 17.46 -13.75
CA ASN A 96 12.21 17.73 -15.02
C ASN A 96 12.16 16.47 -15.89
N ALA A 97 11.31 16.47 -16.92
CA ALA A 97 11.27 15.44 -17.94
C ALA A 97 11.55 16.05 -19.32
N PRO A 98 12.28 15.35 -20.22
CA PRO A 98 12.52 15.83 -21.57
C PRO A 98 11.19 16.01 -22.31
N GLY A 99 11.07 17.09 -23.09
CA GLY A 99 9.83 17.44 -23.80
C GLY A 99 8.76 18.12 -22.94
N TYR A 100 9.04 18.50 -21.70
CA TYR A 100 8.13 19.24 -20.83
C TYR A 100 8.79 20.48 -20.22
N CYS A 101 8.00 21.52 -19.97
CA CYS A 101 8.48 22.75 -19.36
C CYS A 101 8.80 22.53 -17.89
N THR A 102 10.04 22.81 -17.47
CA THR A 102 10.47 22.72 -16.06
C THR A 102 9.80 23.75 -15.14
N ARG A 103 9.22 24.82 -15.71
CA ARG A 103 8.51 25.85 -14.94
C ARG A 103 7.04 25.49 -14.71
N CYS A 104 6.31 25.11 -15.76
CA CYS A 104 4.86 24.91 -15.66
C CYS A 104 4.40 23.47 -15.91
N GLY A 105 5.30 22.54 -16.25
CA GLY A 105 4.96 21.13 -16.49
C GLY A 105 4.16 20.85 -17.77
N SER A 106 3.95 21.85 -18.64
CA SER A 106 3.24 21.67 -19.91
C SER A 106 4.15 21.04 -20.96
N THR A 107 3.57 20.23 -21.86
CA THR A 107 4.29 19.62 -22.98
C THR A 107 4.86 20.70 -23.89
N LEU A 108 6.12 20.54 -24.28
CA LEU A 108 6.81 21.40 -25.23
C LEU A 108 6.68 20.78 -26.63
N GLN A 109 6.54 21.63 -27.65
CA GLN A 109 6.62 21.18 -29.03
C GLN A 109 8.09 20.86 -29.38
N ASN A 110 8.30 20.01 -30.39
CA ASN A 110 9.65 19.75 -30.92
C ASN A 110 10.30 21.09 -31.31
N ASP A 111 11.54 21.31 -30.86
CA ASP A 111 12.34 22.53 -31.09
C ASP A 111 11.79 23.83 -30.46
N ALA A 112 10.87 23.75 -29.50
CA ALA A 112 10.34 24.93 -28.83
C ALA A 112 11.43 25.69 -28.03
N ARG A 113 11.70 26.94 -28.42
CA ARG A 113 12.59 27.85 -27.65
C ARG A 113 11.91 28.45 -26.41
N TYR A 114 10.57 28.51 -26.43
CA TYR A 114 9.73 29.02 -25.35
C TYR A 114 8.53 28.10 -25.14
N CYS A 115 8.08 27.98 -23.90
CA CYS A 115 6.88 27.24 -23.55
C CYS A 115 5.63 28.01 -23.99
N ASN A 116 4.78 27.37 -24.80
CA ASN A 116 3.50 27.90 -25.26
C ASN A 116 2.46 28.12 -24.15
N ALA A 117 2.63 27.50 -22.98
CA ALA A 117 1.68 27.60 -21.87
C ALA A 117 2.05 28.66 -20.82
N CYS A 118 3.34 28.96 -20.63
CA CYS A 118 3.78 29.89 -19.58
C CYS A 118 4.84 30.91 -20.03
N GLY A 119 5.24 30.89 -21.30
CA GLY A 119 6.26 31.79 -21.87
C GLY A 119 7.68 31.57 -21.36
N ALA A 120 7.93 30.57 -20.51
CA ALA A 120 9.27 30.29 -20.01
C ALA A 120 10.20 29.84 -21.15
N ARG A 121 11.44 30.33 -21.14
CA ARG A 121 12.47 29.86 -22.07
C ARG A 121 12.80 28.40 -21.77
N VAL A 122 12.82 27.57 -22.80
CA VAL A 122 13.22 26.17 -22.69
C VAL A 122 14.74 26.15 -22.79
N ALA A 123 15.40 25.60 -21.77
CA ALA A 123 16.82 25.29 -21.87
C ALA A 123 16.96 24.12 -22.85
N ALA A 124 17.70 24.35 -23.94
CA ALA A 124 18.07 23.32 -24.92
C ALA A 124 19.05 22.33 -24.29
#